data_AF-K2A7K7-F1
#
_entry.id   AF-K2A7K7-F1
#
_cell.length_a   1.000
_cell.length_b   1.000
_cell.length_c   1.000
_cell.angle_alpha   90.00
_cell.angle_beta   90.00
_cell.angle_gamma   90.00
#
_symmetry.space_group_name_H-M   'P 1'
#
loop_
_entity.id
_entity.type
_entity.pdbx_description
1 polymer ?
#
loop_
_entity_poly.entity_id
_entity_poly.type
_entity_poly.pdbx_seq_one_letter_code
_entity_poly.pdbx_strand_id
1 'polypeptide(L)'
;ESPSIEECRKIGLKGIHLGDYIFWDDERQTEFVRDTYDWRETEIEGTYKKYKSAECIMPGVHDFTNYLKRGYSRASFHASVDVRSGLLTREEAFQLASKYDPVRPEVLDYYLKITGLSEEEFYKIIGKHKMPQLKNVKLPVKRKKWKNTEKLLPYAQQVINKYKPVKTRHARKATRRSK
;
A
#
# COMPACT_ATOMS: atom_id res chain seq x y z
N GLU A 1 -7.50 -2.55 32.60
CA GLU A 1 -7.26 -3.78 31.81
C GLU A 1 -8.54 -4.12 31.07
N SER A 2 -8.46 -4.80 29.92
CA SER A 2 -9.64 -5.30 29.22
C SER A 2 -10.20 -6.53 29.96
N PRO A 3 -11.53 -6.72 30.00
CA PRO A 3 -12.13 -7.86 30.68
C PRO A 3 -11.70 -9.17 30.03
N SER A 4 -11.52 -10.20 30.86
CA SER A 4 -11.22 -11.56 30.42
C SER A 4 -12.43 -12.20 29.73
N ILE A 5 -12.17 -13.25 28.94
CA ILE A 5 -13.22 -14.04 28.28
C ILE A 5 -14.16 -14.68 29.33
N GLU A 6 -13.63 -15.04 30.50
CA GLU A 6 -14.41 -15.64 31.59
C GLU A 6 -15.39 -14.63 32.22
N GLU A 7 -14.94 -13.40 32.48
CA GLU A 7 -15.80 -12.33 32.99
C GLU A 7 -16.92 -11.98 32.00
N CYS A 8 -16.59 -11.90 30.71
CA CYS A 8 -17.56 -11.69 29.64
C CYS A 8 -18.63 -12.79 29.62
N ARG A 9 -18.24 -14.06 29.75
CA ARG A 9 -19.19 -15.19 29.80
C ARG A 9 -20.05 -15.16 31.06
N LYS A 10 -19.49 -14.81 32.22
CA LYS A 10 -20.19 -14.77 33.52
C LYS A 10 -21.37 -13.81 33.52
N ILE A 11 -21.24 -12.66 32.85
CA ILE A 11 -22.32 -11.67 32.72
C ILE A 11 -23.25 -11.94 31.53
N GLY A 12 -23.01 -13.01 30.77
CA GLY A 12 -23.78 -13.33 29.57
C GLY A 12 -23.57 -12.35 28.41
N LEU A 13 -22.39 -11.73 28.32
CA LEU A 13 -22.05 -10.83 27.22
C LEU A 13 -22.10 -11.60 25.89
N LYS A 14 -22.92 -11.11 24.95
CA LYS A 14 -23.02 -11.68 23.60
C LYS A 14 -22.45 -10.69 22.60
N GLY A 15 -21.43 -11.11 21.87
CA GLY A 15 -20.97 -10.40 20.67
C GLY A 15 -21.91 -10.70 19.52
N ILE A 16 -22.42 -9.66 18.86
CA ILE A 16 -23.17 -9.79 17.62
C ILE A 16 -22.27 -9.28 16.50
N HIS A 17 -21.96 -10.13 15.53
CA HIS A 17 -21.19 -9.74 14.37
C HIS A 17 -22.14 -9.16 13.33
N LEU A 18 -22.05 -7.85 13.08
CA LEU A 18 -22.95 -7.16 12.16
C LEU A 18 -22.89 -7.74 10.73
N GLY A 19 -21.73 -8.29 10.34
CA GLY A 19 -21.54 -8.94 9.03
C GLY A 19 -22.41 -10.18 8.81
N ASP A 20 -22.98 -10.78 9.87
CA ASP A 20 -23.92 -11.90 9.74
C ASP A 20 -25.32 -11.43 9.30
N TYR A 21 -25.62 -10.14 9.49
CA TYR A 21 -26.94 -9.55 9.23
C TYR A 21 -26.90 -8.53 8.09
N ILE A 22 -25.74 -7.95 7.82
CA ILE A 22 -25.54 -6.92 6.80
C ILE A 22 -24.52 -7.45 5.79
N PHE A 23 -24.97 -7.56 4.55
CA PHE A 23 -24.06 -7.79 3.43
C PHE A 23 -23.14 -6.59 3.27
N TRP A 24 -21.85 -6.80 3.57
CA TRP A 24 -20.84 -5.75 3.49
C TRP A 24 -20.30 -5.62 2.07
N ASP A 25 -20.81 -4.63 1.34
CA ASP A 25 -20.40 -4.31 -0.03
C ASP A 25 -19.56 -3.02 -0.06
N ASP A 26 -18.25 -3.20 -0.11
CA ASP A 26 -17.28 -2.09 -0.17
C ASP A 26 -17.43 -1.23 -1.44
N GLU A 27 -17.84 -1.83 -2.57
CA GLU A 27 -17.98 -1.09 -3.84
C GLU A 27 -19.17 -0.14 -3.74
N ARG A 28 -20.34 -0.66 -3.35
CA ARG A 28 -21.55 0.14 -3.22
C ARG A 28 -21.39 1.26 -2.19
N GLN A 29 -20.68 1.00 -1.09
CA GLN A 29 -20.37 2.03 -0.10
C GLN A 29 -19.46 3.11 -0.68
N THR A 30 -18.45 2.72 -1.45
CA THR A 30 -17.55 3.67 -2.11
C THR A 30 -18.29 4.52 -3.14
N GLU A 31 -19.16 3.91 -3.95
CA GLU A 31 -20.02 4.61 -4.91
C GLU A 31 -20.92 5.64 -4.21
N PHE A 32 -21.59 5.25 -3.12
CA PHE A 32 -22.43 6.17 -2.35
C PHE A 32 -21.63 7.38 -1.86
N VAL A 33 -20.43 7.17 -1.32
CA VAL A 33 -19.61 8.26 -0.79
C VAL A 33 -19.06 9.15 -1.90
N ARG A 34 -18.64 8.56 -3.03
CA ARG A 34 -18.21 9.29 -4.23
C ARG A 34 -19.33 10.16 -4.80
N ASP A 35 -20.53 9.60 -4.96
CA ASP A 35 -21.62 10.24 -5.70
C ASP A 35 -22.41 11.23 -4.82
N THR A 36 -22.40 11.06 -3.49
CA THR A 36 -23.13 11.93 -2.55
C THR A 36 -22.24 13.03 -1.96
N TYR A 37 -20.96 12.76 -1.74
CA TYR A 37 -20.05 13.67 -1.03
C TYR A 37 -18.85 14.11 -1.88
N ASP A 38 -18.86 13.85 -3.19
CA ASP A 38 -17.78 14.17 -4.12
C ASP A 38 -16.41 13.62 -3.70
N TRP A 39 -16.41 12.50 -2.97
CA TRP A 39 -15.16 11.89 -2.52
C TRP A 39 -14.38 11.35 -3.73
N ARG A 40 -13.07 11.59 -3.73
CA ARG A 40 -12.21 11.29 -4.88
C ARG A 40 -11.33 10.08 -4.63
N GLU A 41 -11.48 9.12 -5.52
CA GLU A 41 -10.60 7.97 -5.64
C GLU A 41 -9.17 8.38 -6.05
N THR A 42 -8.20 7.56 -5.67
CA THR A 42 -6.80 7.74 -6.09
C THR A 42 -6.10 6.40 -6.32
N GLU A 43 -4.99 6.43 -7.06
CA GLU A 43 -4.22 5.23 -7.34
C GLU A 43 -3.53 4.71 -6.08
N ILE A 44 -3.75 3.44 -5.76
CA ILE A 44 -3.08 2.72 -4.67
C ILE A 44 -2.19 1.64 -5.25
N GLU A 45 -0.91 1.67 -4.89
CA GLU A 45 0.06 0.68 -5.35
C GLU A 45 -0.28 -0.72 -4.81
N GLY A 46 -0.05 -1.75 -5.63
CA GLY A 46 -0.31 -3.15 -5.24
C GLY A 46 -1.77 -3.58 -5.34
N THR A 47 -2.68 -2.76 -5.87
CA THR A 47 -4.07 -3.14 -6.11
C THR A 47 -4.69 -2.42 -7.32
N TYR A 48 -5.85 -2.90 -7.75
CA TYR A 48 -6.71 -2.27 -8.76
C TYR A 48 -7.82 -1.41 -8.16
N LYS A 49 -8.07 -1.55 -6.85
CA LYS A 49 -9.02 -0.71 -6.11
C LYS A 49 -8.40 0.65 -5.81
N LYS A 50 -9.20 1.71 -5.85
CA LYS A 50 -8.72 3.10 -5.74
C LYS A 50 -9.14 3.82 -4.46
N TYR A 51 -9.62 3.07 -3.48
CA TYR A 51 -10.21 3.64 -2.26
C TYR A 51 -9.70 3.05 -0.94
N LYS A 52 -9.17 1.82 -0.95
CA LYS A 52 -8.63 1.20 0.27
C LYS A 52 -7.25 1.76 0.62
N SER A 53 -7.15 2.40 1.78
CA SER A 53 -5.93 3.04 2.32
C SER A 53 -5.47 4.28 1.54
N ALA A 54 -6.40 5.04 0.95
CA ALA A 54 -6.10 6.25 0.19
C ALA A 54 -5.42 7.36 1.01
N GLU A 55 -5.56 7.32 2.34
CA GLU A 55 -4.94 8.23 3.28
C GLU A 55 -3.46 7.93 3.57
N CYS A 56 -2.98 6.74 3.22
CA CYS A 56 -1.65 6.26 3.57
C CYS A 56 -0.76 6.21 2.33
N ILE A 57 0.48 6.73 2.43
CA ILE A 57 1.48 6.62 1.36
C ILE A 57 2.19 5.26 1.35
N MET A 58 2.18 4.52 2.47
CA MET A 58 2.91 3.26 2.62
C MET A 58 2.18 1.95 2.25
N PRO A 59 0.92 1.90 1.76
CA PRO A 59 0.27 0.63 1.50
C PRO A 59 1.05 -0.19 0.45
N GLY A 60 1.62 0.48 -0.56
CA GLY A 60 2.47 -0.17 -1.56
C GLY A 60 3.62 -0.99 -0.97
N VAL A 61 4.39 -0.43 -0.04
CA VAL A 61 5.50 -1.16 0.61
C VAL A 61 4.97 -2.26 1.52
N HIS A 62 3.92 -2.00 2.30
CA HIS A 62 3.29 -3.02 3.14
C HIS A 62 2.89 -4.25 2.31
N ASP A 63 2.17 -4.01 1.22
CA ASP A 63 1.65 -5.05 0.34
C ASP A 63 2.77 -5.74 -0.44
N PHE A 64 3.75 -5.00 -0.94
CA PHE A 64 4.88 -5.59 -1.64
C PHE A 64 5.72 -6.48 -0.71
N THR A 65 5.93 -6.11 0.54
CA THR A 65 6.60 -7.01 1.49
C THR A 65 5.77 -8.26 1.78
N ASN A 66 4.43 -8.16 1.83
CA ASN A 66 3.57 -9.34 1.95
C ASN A 66 3.74 -10.27 0.75
N TYR A 67 3.76 -9.73 -0.47
CA TYR A 67 4.03 -10.49 -1.69
C TYR A 67 5.35 -11.25 -1.58
N LEU A 68 6.44 -10.55 -1.22
CA LEU A 68 7.77 -11.15 -1.14
C LEU A 68 7.87 -12.26 -0.07
N LYS A 69 7.11 -12.13 1.03
CA LYS A 69 7.12 -13.09 2.14
C LYS A 69 6.19 -14.29 1.93
N ARG A 70 5.04 -14.08 1.28
CA ARG A 70 3.91 -15.03 1.25
C ARG A 70 3.42 -15.40 -0.15
N GLY A 71 3.90 -14.77 -1.21
CA GLY A 71 3.56 -15.10 -2.60
C GLY A 71 2.24 -14.52 -3.11
N TYR A 72 1.51 -13.78 -2.28
CA TYR A 72 0.29 -13.06 -2.63
C TYR A 72 0.25 -11.70 -1.92
N SER A 73 -0.55 -10.77 -2.43
CA SER A 73 -0.71 -9.46 -1.82
C SER A 73 -2.13 -8.91 -1.96
N ARG A 74 -2.28 -7.58 -1.84
CA ARG A 74 -3.56 -6.88 -1.76
C ARG A 74 -4.42 -7.11 -2.99
N ALA A 75 -3.85 -7.18 -4.20
CA ALA A 75 -4.65 -7.46 -5.39
C ALA A 75 -5.23 -8.87 -5.35
N SER A 76 -4.45 -9.89 -4.94
CA SER A 76 -4.98 -11.24 -4.72
C SER A 76 -6.10 -11.26 -3.68
N PHE A 77 -5.94 -10.51 -2.58
CA PHE A 77 -6.95 -10.45 -1.52
C PHE A 77 -8.25 -9.79 -2.00
N HIS A 78 -8.17 -8.60 -2.60
CA HIS A 78 -9.35 -7.92 -3.15
C HIS A 78 -10.03 -8.73 -4.25
N ALA A 79 -9.25 -9.33 -5.15
CA ALA A 79 -9.81 -10.15 -6.22
C ALA A 79 -10.55 -11.38 -5.66
N SER A 80 -10.04 -11.98 -4.58
CA SER A 80 -10.72 -13.08 -3.89
C SER A 80 -12.03 -12.65 -3.21
N VAL A 81 -12.09 -11.42 -2.68
CA VAL A 81 -13.32 -10.84 -2.12
C VAL A 81 -14.34 -10.63 -3.23
N ASP A 82 -13.94 -9.98 -4.32
CA ASP A 82 -14.81 -9.68 -5.46
C ASP A 82 -15.39 -10.94 -6.10
N VAL A 83 -14.61 -12.03 -6.20
CA VAL A 83 -15.12 -13.33 -6.67
C VAL A 83 -16.21 -13.87 -5.75
N ARG A 84 -16.04 -13.77 -4.42
CA ARG A 84 -17.09 -14.22 -3.47
C ARG A 84 -18.33 -13.34 -3.52
N SER A 85 -18.16 -12.05 -3.81
CA SER A 85 -19.26 -11.10 -3.99
C SER A 85 -19.93 -11.21 -5.36
N GLY A 86 -19.42 -12.05 -6.27
CA GLY A 86 -19.96 -12.20 -7.62
C GLY A 86 -19.62 -11.06 -8.59
N LEU A 87 -18.65 -10.20 -8.24
CA LEU A 87 -18.20 -9.06 -9.06
C LEU A 87 -17.15 -9.44 -10.10
N LEU A 88 -16.40 -10.52 -9.86
CA LEU A 88 -15.37 -11.01 -10.76
C LEU A 88 -15.51 -12.52 -10.96
N THR A 89 -15.14 -12.97 -12.16
CA THR A 89 -14.82 -14.37 -12.39
C THR A 89 -13.47 -14.73 -11.77
N ARG A 90 -13.23 -16.03 -11.57
CA ARG A 90 -11.96 -16.53 -11.03
C ARG A 90 -10.79 -16.21 -11.97
N GLU A 91 -11.03 -16.26 -13.28
CA GLU A 91 -10.07 -15.99 -14.32
C GLU A 91 -9.62 -14.53 -14.30
N GLU A 92 -10.57 -13.59 -14.20
CA GLU A 92 -10.28 -12.15 -14.06
C GLU A 92 -9.51 -11.88 -12.77
N ALA A 93 -9.88 -12.54 -11.67
CA ALA A 93 -9.17 -12.41 -10.40
C ALA A 93 -7.69 -12.81 -10.51
N PHE A 94 -7.38 -13.91 -11.20
CA PHE A 94 -5.98 -14.33 -11.43
C PHE A 94 -5.21 -13.34 -12.30
N GLN A 95 -5.85 -12.77 -13.31
CA GLN A 95 -5.23 -11.75 -14.17
C GLN A 95 -4.87 -10.50 -13.37
N LEU A 96 -5.77 -10.02 -12.51
CA LEU A 96 -5.53 -8.86 -11.65
C LEU A 96 -4.43 -9.15 -10.64
N ALA A 97 -4.50 -10.27 -9.92
CA ALA A 97 -3.45 -10.68 -8.99
C ALA A 97 -2.06 -10.71 -9.66
N SER A 98 -1.97 -11.37 -10.82
CA SER A 98 -0.73 -11.49 -11.60
C SER A 98 -0.23 -10.15 -12.15
N LYS A 99 -1.13 -9.18 -12.37
CA LYS A 99 -0.80 -7.85 -12.87
C LYS A 99 -0.24 -6.94 -11.77
N TYR A 100 -0.82 -6.96 -10.57
CA TYR A 100 -0.56 -5.95 -9.53
C TYR A 100 0.36 -6.44 -8.40
N ASP A 101 0.18 -7.66 -7.87
CA ASP A 101 0.97 -8.16 -6.73
C ASP A 101 2.49 -8.15 -6.95
N PRO A 102 3.03 -8.55 -8.12
CA PRO A 102 4.48 -8.61 -8.31
C PRO A 102 5.12 -7.24 -8.61
N VAL A 103 4.34 -6.15 -8.66
CA VAL A 103 4.86 -4.84 -9.08
C VAL A 103 5.65 -4.20 -7.95
N ARG A 104 6.90 -3.82 -8.21
CA ARG A 104 7.70 -3.01 -7.28
C ARG A 104 7.04 -1.63 -7.12
N PRO A 105 6.65 -1.22 -5.90
CA PRO A 105 6.04 0.07 -5.65
C PRO A 105 7.05 1.21 -5.78
N GLU A 106 6.61 2.37 -6.24
CA GLU A 106 7.41 3.61 -6.28
C GLU A 106 7.67 4.12 -4.85
N VAL A 107 6.74 3.91 -3.91
CA VAL A 107 6.94 4.39 -2.53
C VAL A 107 8.08 3.67 -1.80
N LEU A 108 8.57 2.54 -2.35
CA LEU A 108 9.77 1.89 -1.84
C LEU A 108 10.97 2.84 -1.85
N ASP A 109 11.10 3.71 -2.86
CA ASP A 109 12.22 4.66 -2.92
C ASP A 109 12.17 5.67 -1.76
N TYR A 110 10.96 6.12 -1.40
CA TYR A 110 10.76 6.96 -0.23
C TYR A 110 11.05 6.20 1.07
N TYR A 111 10.58 4.95 1.18
CA TYR A 111 10.83 4.10 2.34
C TYR A 111 12.32 3.84 2.59
N LEU A 112 13.06 3.48 1.54
CA LEU A 112 14.51 3.28 1.60
C LEU A 112 15.23 4.55 2.05
N LYS A 113 14.81 5.71 1.50
CA LYS A 113 15.38 7.00 1.89
C LYS A 113 15.18 7.34 3.37
N ILE A 114 13.98 7.12 3.93
CA ILE A 114 13.70 7.48 5.33
C ILE A 114 14.29 6.48 6.33
N THR A 115 14.49 5.23 5.90
CA THR A 115 15.10 4.19 6.74
C THR A 115 16.62 4.15 6.63
N GLY A 116 17.18 4.74 5.57
CA GLY A 116 18.62 4.67 5.27
C GLY A 116 19.06 3.31 4.74
N LEU A 117 18.12 2.43 4.37
CA LEU A 117 18.42 1.12 3.82
C LEU A 117 18.76 1.22 2.33
N SER A 118 19.71 0.40 1.89
CA SER A 118 19.83 0.04 0.47
C SER A 118 18.72 -0.94 0.07
N GLU A 119 18.45 -1.02 -1.23
CA GLU A 119 17.45 -1.95 -1.74
C GLU A 119 17.89 -3.41 -1.55
N GLU A 120 19.19 -3.69 -1.64
CA GLU A 120 19.77 -5.00 -1.38
C GLU A 120 19.58 -5.43 0.08
N GLU A 121 19.81 -4.52 1.03
CA GLU A 121 19.55 -4.78 2.46
C GLU A 121 18.07 -5.03 2.72
N PHE A 122 17.19 -4.25 2.09
CA PHE A 122 15.75 -4.47 2.17
C PHE A 122 15.39 -5.89 1.73
N TYR A 123 15.80 -6.33 0.53
CA TYR A 123 15.50 -7.69 0.07
C TYR A 123 16.12 -8.77 0.96
N LYS A 124 17.32 -8.53 1.50
CA LYS A 124 17.98 -9.45 2.44
C LYS A 124 17.18 -9.59 3.75
N ILE A 125 16.68 -8.48 4.31
CA ILE A 125 15.86 -8.48 5.53
C ILE A 125 14.54 -9.20 5.26
N ILE A 126 13.82 -8.82 4.21
CA ILE A 126 12.54 -9.43 3.85
C ILE A 126 12.69 -10.93 3.55
N GLY A 127 13.81 -11.33 2.93
CA GLY A 127 14.14 -12.73 2.65
C GLY A 127 14.16 -13.62 3.90
N LYS A 128 14.58 -13.09 5.07
CA LYS A 128 14.60 -13.83 6.34
C LYS A 128 13.20 -14.15 6.88
N HIS A 129 12.21 -13.35 6.50
CA HIS A 129 10.82 -13.47 6.94
C HIS A 129 9.92 -14.21 5.93
N LYS A 130 10.49 -14.80 4.87
CA LYS A 130 9.75 -15.63 3.94
C LYS A 130 9.17 -16.86 4.63
N MET A 131 7.97 -17.24 4.23
CA MET A 131 7.38 -18.51 4.64
C MET A 131 8.28 -19.69 4.22
N PRO A 132 8.34 -20.79 5.00
CA PRO A 132 9.18 -21.95 4.70
C PRO A 132 9.04 -22.46 3.26
N GLN A 133 7.82 -22.46 2.72
CA GLN A 133 7.47 -22.91 1.38
C GLN A 133 8.07 -22.03 0.26
N LEU A 134 8.43 -20.78 0.57
CA LEU A 134 8.93 -19.79 -0.39
C LEU A 134 10.42 -19.49 -0.25
N LYS A 135 11.13 -20.12 0.71
CA LYS A 135 12.55 -19.83 0.96
C LYS A 135 13.41 -20.02 -0.29
N ASN A 136 13.15 -21.08 -1.05
CA ASN A 136 13.90 -21.41 -2.27
C ASN A 136 13.23 -20.90 -3.54
N VAL A 137 12.11 -20.18 -3.43
CA VAL A 137 11.36 -19.67 -4.57
C VAL A 137 11.73 -18.22 -4.85
N LYS A 138 12.18 -17.96 -6.08
CA LYS A 138 12.38 -16.60 -6.60
C LYS A 138 11.07 -16.09 -7.20
N LEU A 139 10.34 -15.30 -6.42
CA LEU A 139 9.12 -14.64 -6.88
C LEU A 139 9.46 -13.61 -7.96
N PRO A 140 8.68 -13.53 -9.05
CA PRO A 140 8.89 -12.52 -10.09
C PRO A 140 8.57 -11.13 -9.55
N VAL A 141 9.49 -10.18 -9.73
CA VAL A 141 9.25 -8.76 -9.44
C VAL A 141 9.19 -8.01 -10.76
N LYS A 142 8.05 -7.34 -11.02
CA LYS A 142 7.81 -6.56 -12.23
C LYS A 142 8.12 -5.09 -11.96
N ARG A 143 8.73 -4.43 -12.94
CA ARG A 143 8.85 -2.97 -12.93
C ARG A 143 7.47 -2.36 -13.23
N LYS A 144 7.10 -1.33 -12.48
CA LYS A 144 5.90 -0.56 -12.76
C LYS A 144 6.01 0.15 -14.12
N LYS A 145 4.96 0.08 -14.94
CA LYS A 145 4.94 0.62 -16.32
C LYS A 145 4.34 2.02 -16.42
N TRP A 146 3.70 2.51 -15.36
CA TRP A 146 3.02 3.80 -15.30
C TRP A 146 3.46 4.55 -14.04
N LYS A 147 3.27 5.87 -14.02
CA LYS A 147 3.55 6.72 -12.85
C LYS A 147 2.33 6.80 -11.95
N ASN A 148 2.54 6.93 -10.65
CA ASN A 148 1.43 7.25 -9.74
C ASN A 148 0.75 8.57 -10.08
N THR A 149 -0.57 8.58 -9.91
CA THR A 149 -1.39 9.80 -10.02
C THR A 149 -0.96 10.84 -8.98
N GLU A 150 -0.74 10.41 -7.74
CA GLU A 150 -0.35 11.28 -6.64
C GLU A 150 1.17 11.27 -6.39
N LYS A 151 1.67 12.35 -5.77
CA LYS A 151 3.04 12.38 -5.25
C LYS A 151 3.10 11.55 -3.98
N LEU A 152 3.88 10.47 -4.00
CA LEU A 152 4.12 9.59 -2.85
C LEU A 152 5.08 10.21 -1.82
N LEU A 153 4.70 11.36 -1.29
CA LEU A 153 5.34 12.03 -0.18
C LEU A 153 4.26 12.38 0.86
N PRO A 154 4.59 12.40 2.15
CA PRO A 154 3.65 12.88 3.17
C PRO A 154 3.15 14.28 2.81
N TYR A 155 1.86 14.53 2.98
CA TYR A 155 1.24 15.81 2.61
C TYR A 155 1.98 17.01 3.21
N ALA A 156 2.37 16.93 4.49
CA ALA A 156 3.16 17.96 5.16
C ALA A 156 4.47 18.28 4.42
N GLN A 157 5.18 17.26 3.92
CA GLN A 157 6.41 17.45 3.15
C GLN A 157 6.13 18.08 1.79
N GLN A 158 5.00 17.76 1.15
CA GLN A 158 4.60 18.40 -0.10
C GLN A 158 4.34 19.89 0.09
N VAL A 159 3.64 20.26 1.18
CA VAL A 159 3.38 21.66 1.55
C VAL A 159 4.70 22.39 1.81
N ILE A 160 5.60 21.81 2.61
CA ILE A 160 6.94 22.39 2.85
C ILE A 160 7.69 22.62 1.55
N ASN A 161 7.72 21.62 0.66
CA ASN A 161 8.42 21.73 -0.62
C ASN A 161 7.81 22.79 -1.54
N LYS A 162 6.49 22.99 -1.49
CA LYS A 162 5.77 24.00 -2.27
C LYS A 162 6.14 25.43 -1.85
N TYR A 163 6.32 25.66 -0.55
CA TYR A 163 6.59 26.99 0.00
C TYR A 163 8.05 27.22 0.39
N LYS A 164 8.94 26.26 0.11
CA LYS A 164 10.37 26.40 0.43
C LYS A 164 10.98 27.50 -0.45
N PRO A 165 11.62 28.54 0.12
CA PRO A 165 12.26 29.56 -0.68
C PRO A 165 13.39 28.94 -1.51
N VAL A 166 13.38 29.19 -2.81
CA VAL A 166 14.44 28.75 -3.71
C VAL A 166 15.73 29.43 -3.27
N LYS A 167 16.73 28.66 -2.81
CA LYS A 167 18.06 29.21 -2.53
C LYS A 167 18.65 29.73 -3.84
N THR A 168 18.62 31.04 -4.05
CA THR A 168 19.41 31.71 -5.10
C THR A 168 20.89 31.42 -4.84
N ARG A 169 21.48 30.51 -5.62
CA ARG A 169 22.93 30.30 -5.67
C ARG A 169 23.57 31.63 -6.12
N HIS A 170 24.02 32.43 -5.16
CA HIS A 170 24.97 33.49 -5.45
C HIS A 170 26.28 32.81 -5.84
N ALA A 171 26.57 32.81 -7.15
CA ALA A 171 27.85 32.40 -7.68
C ALA A 171 28.93 33.34 -7.11
N ARG A 172 29.62 32.92 -6.06
CA ARG A 172 30.90 33.53 -5.69
C ARG A 172 31.89 33.22 -6.80
N LYS A 173 31.99 34.09 -7.81
CA LYS A 173 33.16 34.17 -8.70
C LYS A 173 34.34 34.56 -7.82
N ALA A 174 35.05 33.58 -7.29
CA ALA A 174 36.38 33.80 -6.74
C ALA A 174 37.31 34.07 -7.93
N THR A 175 37.53 35.34 -8.23
CA THR A 175 38.63 35.81 -9.07
C THR A 175 39.93 35.27 -8.50
N ARG A 176 40.53 34.28 -9.17
CA ARG A 176 41.96 33.96 -9.08
C ARG A 176 42.73 35.22 -9.46
N ARG A 177 43.29 35.93 -8.48
CA ARG A 177 44.39 36.87 -8.72
C ARG A 177 45.68 36.09 -8.59
N SER A 178 46.36 35.91 -9.71
CA SER A 178 47.77 35.52 -9.80
C SER A 178 48.64 36.60 -9.16
N LYS A 179 49.50 36.21 -8.23
CA LYS A 179 50.85 36.73 -8.04
C LYS A 179 51.72 35.59 -7.56
#